data_AF-A0A9W6TAK4-F1
#
_entry.id   AF-A0A9W6TAK4-F1
#
_cell.length_a   1.000
_cell.length_b   1.000
_cell.length_c   1.000
_cell.angle_alpha   90.00
_cell.angle_beta   90.00
_cell.angle_gamma   90.00
#
_symmetry.space_group_name_H-M   'P 1'
#
loop_
_entity.id
_entity.type
_entity.pdbx_description
1 polymer ?
#
loop_
_entity_poly.entity_id
_entity_poly.type
_entity_poly.pdbx_seq_one_letter_code
_entity_poly.pdbx_strand_id
1 'polypeptide(L)'
;MLISDLAPINIRGRLVSLFQMMVTMGITIGAVTMFSVDKWVPQNNIFQFRGPMLINIVFCIILACLIWIVPESPSWFLRKHLLIDETRQLIGQIRSLDDRDPSVLMFMESIFLSMGPLDFLELEETENLNDIDIDVEDEEDEMENCSVVRGQPRYLLRTLTGIGLLIFQQCSGVNYFFFFEEQRYFWLGL
;
A
#
# COMPACT_ATOMS: atom_id res chain seq x y z
N MET A 1 -2.16 0.94 1.02
CA MET A 1 -2.43 2.09 1.92
C MET A 1 -3.06 3.25 1.17
N LEU A 2 -2.46 3.73 0.06
CA LEU A 2 -3.04 4.80 -0.76
C LEU A 2 -4.46 4.50 -1.30
N ILE A 3 -4.69 3.28 -1.81
CA ILE A 3 -6.00 2.85 -2.32
C ILE A 3 -7.08 2.88 -1.23
N SER A 4 -6.73 2.51 0.00
CA SER A 4 -7.68 2.52 1.12
C SER A 4 -8.02 3.91 1.63
N ASP A 5 -7.16 4.88 1.34
CA ASP A 5 -7.26 6.28 1.77
C ASP A 5 -8.06 7.12 0.76
N LEU A 6 -7.85 6.87 -0.53
CA LEU A 6 -8.58 7.53 -1.63
C LEU A 6 -9.95 6.90 -1.90
N ALA A 7 -10.15 5.63 -1.53
CA ALA A 7 -11.37 4.91 -1.87
C ALA A 7 -12.59 5.36 -1.06
N PRO A 8 -13.74 5.62 -1.72
CA PRO A 8 -15.02 5.73 -1.03
C PRO A 8 -15.32 4.45 -0.24
N ILE A 9 -15.88 4.63 0.96
CA ILE A 9 -16.23 3.54 1.90
C ILE A 9 -17.05 2.44 1.20
N ASN A 10 -17.93 2.83 0.29
CA ASN A 10 -18.84 1.95 -0.44
C ASN A 10 -18.13 1.03 -1.46
N ILE A 11 -16.94 1.39 -1.93
CA ILE A 11 -16.24 0.68 -3.02
C ILE A 11 -14.84 0.19 -2.63
N ARG A 12 -14.38 0.49 -1.42
CA ARG A 12 -13.06 0.13 -0.91
C ARG A 12 -12.76 -1.36 -1.05
N GLY A 13 -13.73 -2.22 -0.73
CA GLY A 13 -13.56 -3.68 -0.88
C GLY A 13 -13.33 -4.12 -2.33
N ARG A 14 -14.05 -3.51 -3.29
CA ARG A 14 -13.91 -3.81 -4.73
C ARG A 14 -12.57 -3.33 -5.29
N LEU A 15 -12.08 -2.18 -4.83
CA LEU A 15 -10.78 -1.67 -5.26
C LEU A 15 -9.62 -2.54 -4.76
N VAL A 16 -9.72 -3.04 -3.52
CA VAL A 16 -8.72 -3.97 -2.97
C VAL A 16 -8.72 -5.31 -3.72
N SER A 17 -9.89 -5.85 -4.07
CA SER A 17 -9.95 -7.09 -4.86
C SER A 17 -9.43 -6.90 -6.29
N LEU A 18 -9.66 -5.73 -6.91
CA LEU A 18 -9.06 -5.39 -8.20
C LEU A 18 -7.53 -5.33 -8.13
N PHE A 19 -6.97 -4.77 -7.06
CA PHE A 19 -5.52 -4.78 -6.84
C PHE A 19 -4.98 -6.21 -6.80
N GLN A 20 -5.61 -7.09 -6.02
CA GLN A 20 -5.22 -8.50 -5.95
C GLN A 20 -5.34 -9.19 -7.32
N MET A 21 -6.39 -8.89 -8.10
CA MET A 21 -6.57 -9.42 -9.45
C MET A 21 -5.44 -8.99 -10.39
N MET A 22 -5.02 -7.72 -10.34
CA MET A 22 -3.90 -7.22 -11.13
C MET A 22 -2.58 -7.91 -10.77
N VAL A 23 -2.33 -8.14 -9.48
CA VAL A 23 -1.17 -8.93 -9.02
C VAL A 23 -1.19 -10.34 -9.61
N THR A 24 -2.34 -11.02 -9.56
CA THR A 24 -2.46 -12.38 -10.13
C THR A 24 -2.24 -12.39 -11.65
N MET A 25 -2.77 -11.41 -12.39
CA MET A 25 -2.52 -11.30 -13.83
C MET A 25 -1.04 -11.06 -14.14
N GLY A 26 -0.36 -10.23 -13.35
CA GLY A 26 1.08 -9.98 -13.50
C GLY A 26 1.91 -11.26 -13.34
N ILE A 27 1.60 -12.07 -12.33
CA ILE A 27 2.27 -13.37 -12.11
C ILE A 27 2.03 -14.30 -13.30
N THR A 28 0.80 -14.38 -13.82
CA THR A 28 0.48 -15.20 -15.00
C THR A 28 1.26 -14.78 -16.25
N ILE A 29 1.38 -13.47 -16.51
CA ILE A 29 2.17 -12.95 -17.63
C ILE A 29 3.66 -13.30 -17.46
N GLY A 30 4.16 -13.24 -16.22
CA GLY A 30 5.52 -13.66 -15.88
C GLY A 30 5.78 -15.13 -16.20
N ALA A 31 4.89 -16.02 -15.77
CA ALA A 31 4.97 -17.46 -16.04
C ALA A 31 4.91 -17.77 -17.55
N VAL A 32 4.00 -17.12 -18.29
CA VAL A 32 3.91 -17.25 -19.76
C VAL A 32 5.19 -16.78 -20.44
N THR A 33 5.81 -15.71 -19.94
CA THR A 33 7.08 -15.22 -20.48
C THR A 33 8.21 -16.22 -20.23
N MET A 34 8.29 -16.81 -19.04
CA MET A 34 9.29 -17.86 -18.73
C MET A 34 9.13 -19.07 -19.65
N PHE A 35 7.92 -19.58 -19.81
CA PHE A 35 7.62 -20.67 -20.74
C PHE A 35 7.98 -20.31 -22.19
N SER A 36 7.70 -19.07 -22.61
CA SER A 36 8.04 -18.60 -23.95
C SER A 36 9.55 -18.53 -24.16
N VAL A 37 10.32 -18.08 -23.16
CA VAL A 37 11.78 -18.01 -23.30
C VAL A 37 12.41 -19.41 -23.35
N ASP A 38 11.91 -20.36 -22.54
CA ASP A 38 12.41 -21.73 -22.54
C ASP A 38 12.18 -22.45 -23.89
N LYS A 39 11.04 -22.24 -24.52
CA LYS A 39 10.70 -22.87 -25.81
C LYS A 39 11.49 -22.31 -27.00
N TRP A 40 11.79 -21.01 -26.99
CA TRP A 40 12.36 -20.30 -28.14
C TRP A 40 13.88 -20.10 -28.06
N VAL A 41 14.49 -20.19 -26.87
CA VAL A 41 15.93 -19.97 -26.67
C VAL A 41 16.63 -21.29 -26.33
N PRO A 42 17.70 -21.68 -27.07
CA PRO A 42 18.49 -22.86 -26.72
C PRO A 42 19.06 -22.76 -25.30
N GLN A 43 18.95 -23.84 -24.52
CA GLN A 43 19.42 -23.98 -23.13
C GLN A 43 20.91 -23.60 -22.91
N ASN A 44 21.70 -23.54 -23.98
CA ASN A 44 23.11 -23.16 -23.92
C ASN A 44 23.36 -21.64 -24.01
N ASN A 45 22.30 -20.82 -24.17
CA ASN A 45 22.42 -19.38 -24.30
C ASN A 45 22.09 -18.65 -22.99
N ILE A 46 22.99 -17.74 -22.60
CA ILE A 46 22.88 -16.83 -21.45
C ILE A 46 21.57 -16.00 -21.46
N PHE A 47 20.94 -15.85 -22.64
CA PHE A 47 19.70 -15.11 -22.81
C PHE A 47 18.47 -15.76 -22.15
N GLN A 48 18.52 -17.05 -21.78
CA GLN A 48 17.38 -17.75 -21.19
C GLN A 48 16.94 -17.16 -19.83
N PHE A 49 17.88 -16.85 -18.94
CA PHE A 49 17.55 -16.24 -17.65
C PHE A 49 17.47 -14.70 -17.70
N ARG A 50 18.18 -14.07 -18.66
CA ARG A 50 18.20 -12.61 -18.81
C ARG A 50 16.95 -12.07 -19.49
N GLY A 51 16.34 -12.82 -20.41
CA GLY A 51 15.14 -12.39 -21.14
C GLY A 51 13.98 -12.01 -20.20
N PRO A 52 13.56 -12.90 -19.28
CA PRO A 52 12.52 -12.59 -18.30
C PRO A 52 12.91 -11.45 -17.36
N MET A 53 14.18 -11.35 -16.94
CA MET A 53 14.63 -10.24 -16.09
C MET A 53 14.52 -8.89 -16.81
N LEU A 54 14.92 -8.81 -18.08
CA LEU A 54 14.84 -7.57 -18.86
C LEU A 54 13.40 -7.11 -19.04
N ILE A 55 12.45 -8.04 -19.23
CA ILE A 55 11.03 -7.67 -19.34
C ILE A 55 10.51 -7.09 -18.03
N ASN A 56 10.88 -7.67 -16.89
CA ASN A 56 10.49 -7.16 -15.57
C ASN A 56 11.03 -5.75 -15.32
N ILE A 57 12.28 -5.49 -15.73
CA ILE A 57 12.89 -4.15 -15.62
C ILE A 57 12.08 -3.11 -16.43
N VAL A 58 11.59 -3.46 -17.62
CA VAL A 58 10.73 -2.56 -18.41
C VAL A 58 9.45 -2.22 -17.66
N PHE A 59 8.79 -3.20 -17.04
CA PHE A 59 7.59 -2.95 -16.23
C PHE A 59 7.90 -2.10 -14.98
N CYS A 60 9.05 -2.31 -14.33
CA CYS A 60 9.48 -1.47 -13.20
C CYS A 60 9.68 0.00 -13.62
N ILE A 61 10.29 0.24 -14.78
CA ILE A 61 10.48 1.61 -15.31
C ILE A 61 9.13 2.26 -15.60
N ILE A 62 8.20 1.54 -16.22
CA ILE A 62 6.84 2.05 -16.49
C ILE A 62 6.14 2.45 -15.17
N LEU A 63 6.24 1.61 -14.14
CA LEU A 63 5.68 1.93 -12.82
C LEU A 63 6.36 3.12 -12.17
N ALA A 64 7.69 3.24 -12.27
CA ALA A 64 8.44 4.38 -11.76
C ALA A 64 7.99 5.70 -12.41
N CYS A 65 7.76 5.69 -13.72
CA CYS A 65 7.18 6.84 -14.43
C CYS A 65 5.74 7.13 -14.00
N LEU A 66 4.92 6.09 -13.75
CA LEU A 66 3.52 6.27 -13.36
C LEU A 66 3.37 6.95 -12.00
N ILE A 67 4.30 6.70 -11.07
CA ILE A 67 4.30 7.34 -9.73
C ILE A 67 4.28 8.87 -9.84
N TRP A 68 4.90 9.46 -10.87
CA TRP A 68 4.93 10.91 -11.04
C TRP A 68 3.57 11.52 -11.41
N ILE A 69 2.63 10.70 -11.90
CA ILE A 69 1.28 11.14 -12.30
C ILE A 69 0.27 10.92 -11.14
N VAL A 70 0.61 10.07 -10.16
CA VAL A 70 -0.30 9.72 -9.08
C VAL A 70 -0.37 10.87 -8.06
N PRO A 71 -1.56 11.41 -7.75
CA PRO A 71 -1.70 12.43 -6.73
C PRO A 71 -1.40 11.86 -5.34
N GLU A 72 -0.86 12.70 -4.47
CA GLU A 72 -0.56 12.32 -3.09
C GLU A 72 -1.83 12.11 -2.24
N SER A 73 -1.67 11.49 -1.07
CA SER A 73 -2.82 11.16 -0.21
C SER A 73 -3.43 12.42 0.43
N PRO A 74 -4.76 12.62 0.38
CA PRO A 74 -5.44 13.75 1.04
C PRO A 74 -5.26 13.74 2.56
N SER A 75 -5.15 12.57 3.18
CA SER A 75 -4.91 12.44 4.64
C SER A 75 -3.53 12.95 5.04
N TRP A 76 -2.54 12.88 4.14
CA TRP A 76 -1.21 13.40 4.38
C TRP A 76 -1.18 14.95 4.33
N PHE A 77 -1.88 15.57 3.37
CA PHE A 77 -2.00 17.03 3.28
C PHE A 77 -2.67 17.65 4.52
N LEU A 78 -3.73 16.99 5.02
CA LEU A 78 -4.39 17.39 6.27
C LEU A 78 -3.46 17.32 7.48
N ARG A 79 -2.62 16.27 7.58
CA ARG A 79 -1.72 16.07 8.72
C ARG A 79 -0.52 17.03 8.69
N LYS A 80 0.10 17.24 7.53
CA LYS A 80 1.40 17.94 7.49
C LYS A 80 1.29 19.45 7.39
N HIS A 81 0.25 19.96 6.74
CA HIS A 81 0.20 21.38 6.37
C HIS A 81 -1.09 22.10 6.78
N LEU A 82 -2.07 21.40 7.39
CA LEU A 82 -3.37 21.99 7.79
C LEU A 82 -4.08 22.75 6.64
N LEU A 83 -3.72 22.45 5.38
CA LEU A 83 -4.24 23.11 4.18
C LEU A 83 -5.61 22.51 3.81
N ILE A 84 -6.64 22.99 4.51
CA ILE A 84 -8.04 22.59 4.31
C ILE A 84 -8.50 22.84 2.87
N ASP A 85 -8.14 24.00 2.31
CA ASP A 85 -8.60 24.42 0.98
C ASP A 85 -7.94 23.61 -0.15
N GLU A 86 -6.64 23.29 -0.03
CA GLU A 86 -5.95 22.45 -1.02
C GLU A 86 -6.41 21.00 -0.95
N THR A 87 -6.61 20.48 0.27
CA THR A 87 -7.13 19.12 0.46
C THR A 87 -8.52 18.97 -0.14
N ARG A 88 -9.35 20.00 -0.02
CA ARG A 88 -10.68 20.06 -0.64
C ARG A 88 -10.59 19.99 -2.17
N GLN A 89 -9.72 20.78 -2.79
CA GLN A 89 -9.51 20.74 -4.24
C GLN A 89 -8.99 19.37 -4.71
N LEU A 90 -8.06 18.76 -3.97
CA LEU A 90 -7.55 17.43 -4.29
C LEU A 90 -8.65 16.36 -4.21
N ILE A 91 -9.48 16.38 -3.16
CA ILE A 91 -10.61 15.46 -3.02
C ILE A 91 -11.64 15.70 -4.14
N GLY A 92 -11.89 16.96 -4.51
CA GLY A 92 -12.72 17.35 -5.65
C GLY A 92 -12.21 16.76 -6.96
N GLN A 93 -10.90 16.87 -7.23
CA GLN A 93 -10.24 16.28 -8.39
C GLN A 93 -10.34 14.75 -8.41
N ILE A 94 -10.05 14.08 -7.28
CA ILE A 94 -10.09 12.61 -7.17
C ILE A 94 -11.50 12.06 -7.40
N ARG A 95 -12.53 12.78 -6.93
CA ARG A 95 -13.94 12.36 -7.05
C ARG A 95 -14.62 12.90 -8.30
N SER A 96 -13.97 13.81 -9.04
CA SER A 96 -14.57 14.56 -10.14
C SER A 96 -15.89 15.25 -9.75
N LEU A 97 -15.95 15.77 -8.52
CA LEU A 97 -17.08 16.51 -7.96
C LEU A 97 -16.71 17.99 -7.80
N ASP A 98 -17.70 18.87 -7.72
CA ASP A 98 -17.43 20.28 -7.44
C ASP A 98 -16.88 20.43 -6.03
N ASP A 99 -15.96 21.39 -5.83
CA ASP A 99 -15.36 21.64 -4.52
C ASP A 99 -16.42 21.90 -3.45
N ARG A 100 -17.60 22.41 -3.81
CA ARG A 100 -18.71 22.74 -2.89
C ARG A 100 -19.72 21.63 -2.68
N ASP A 101 -19.50 20.45 -3.23
CA ASP A 101 -20.43 19.34 -3.02
C ASP A 101 -20.42 18.84 -1.56
N PRO A 102 -21.59 18.59 -0.94
CA PRO A 102 -21.70 18.09 0.42
C PRO A 102 -20.92 16.78 0.66
N SER A 103 -20.76 15.97 -0.39
CA SER A 103 -20.04 14.70 -0.35
C SER A 103 -18.52 14.87 -0.15
N VAL A 104 -17.94 15.96 -0.64
CA VAL A 104 -16.52 16.29 -0.46
C VAL A 104 -16.26 16.71 0.99
N LEU A 105 -17.14 17.56 1.52
CA LEU A 105 -17.06 18.04 2.90
C LEU A 105 -17.22 16.90 3.92
N MET A 106 -18.22 16.01 3.73
CA MET A 106 -18.40 14.85 4.61
C MET A 106 -17.19 13.90 4.60
N PHE A 107 -16.52 13.76 3.45
CA PHE A 107 -15.32 12.93 3.37
C PHE A 107 -14.15 13.56 4.13
N MET A 108 -13.95 14.87 3.97
CA MET A 108 -12.96 15.62 4.72
C MET A 108 -13.21 15.52 6.24
N GLU A 109 -14.46 15.69 6.68
CA GLU A 109 -14.85 15.53 8.08
C GLU A 109 -14.57 14.10 8.59
N SER A 110 -14.81 13.08 7.77
CA SER A 110 -14.51 11.69 8.16
C SER A 110 -13.02 11.42 8.34
N ILE A 111 -12.16 12.08 7.55
CA ILE A 111 -10.70 11.99 7.71
C ILE A 111 -10.28 12.72 8.97
N PHE A 112 -10.80 13.93 9.20
CA PHE A 112 -10.52 14.73 10.40
C PHE A 112 -10.92 14.00 11.68
N LEU A 113 -12.10 13.37 11.70
CA LEU A 113 -12.57 12.59 12.85
C LEU A 113 -11.70 11.34 13.07
N SER A 114 -11.24 10.68 12.00
CA SER A 114 -10.36 9.52 12.10
C SER A 114 -8.94 9.87 12.58
N MET A 115 -8.50 11.13 12.43
CA MET A 115 -7.18 11.59 12.83
C MET A 115 -7.04 11.72 14.36
N GLY A 116 -8.13 11.98 15.07
CA GLY A 116 -8.13 12.06 16.54
C GLY A 116 -7.38 13.30 17.09
N PRO A 117 -7.73 13.77 18.30
CA PRO A 117 -7.15 15.00 18.86
C PRO A 117 -5.67 14.88 19.25
N LEU A 118 -5.13 13.67 19.41
CA LEU A 118 -3.73 13.43 19.76
C LEU A 118 -2.77 13.80 18.61
N ASP A 119 -3.13 13.47 17.36
CA ASP A 119 -2.32 13.83 16.18
C ASP A 119 -2.21 15.35 16.01
N PHE A 120 -3.25 16.11 16.39
CA PHE A 120 -3.21 17.59 16.33
C PHE A 120 -2.27 18.20 17.35
N LEU A 121 -2.17 17.62 18.56
CA LEU A 121 -1.27 18.11 19.61
C LEU A 121 0.20 17.85 19.24
N GLU A 122 0.52 16.68 18.69
CA GLU A 122 1.88 16.38 18.20
C GLU A 122 2.31 17.35 17.10
N LEU A 123 1.39 17.76 16.22
CA LEU A 123 1.70 18.70 15.13
C LEU A 123 1.96 20.12 15.65
N GLU A 124 1.15 20.60 16.61
CA GLU A 124 1.35 21.91 17.25
C GLU A 124 2.67 21.95 18.05
N GLU A 125 3.10 20.82 18.61
CA GLU A 125 4.37 20.68 19.33
C GLU A 125 5.57 20.71 18.36
N THR A 126 5.49 20.02 17.21
CA THR A 126 6.56 20.04 16.19
C THR A 126 6.71 21.37 15.46
N GLU A 127 5.64 22.14 15.27
CA GLU A 127 5.72 23.47 14.63
C GLU A 127 6.39 24.49 15.56
N ASN A 128 6.13 24.42 16.88
CA ASN A 128 6.80 25.26 17.88
C ASN A 128 8.27 24.90 18.12
N LEU A 129 8.72 23.70 17.74
CA LEU A 129 10.11 23.24 17.89
C LEU A 129 11.05 23.67 16.76
N ASN A 130 10.55 24.25 15.66
CA ASN A 130 11.42 24.71 14.56
C ASN A 130 12.20 26.01 14.86
N ASP A 131 12.03 26.62 16.05
CA ASP A 131 12.72 27.84 16.47
C ASP A 131 13.77 27.63 17.59
N ILE A 132 14.03 26.38 18.01
CA ILE A 132 14.93 26.10 19.13
C ILE A 132 15.85 24.90 18.82
N ASP A 133 17.10 25.18 18.42
CA ASP A 133 18.21 24.23 18.46
C ASP A 133 18.51 23.85 19.92
N ILE A 134 17.93 22.76 20.45
CA ILE A 134 18.31 22.17 21.73
C ILE A 134 18.43 20.64 21.57
N ASP A 135 19.53 20.11 22.11
CA ASP A 135 19.97 18.73 22.11
C ASP A 135 18.85 17.72 22.42
N VAL A 136 18.66 16.77 21.51
CA VAL A 136 17.78 15.61 21.66
C VAL A 136 18.50 14.59 22.57
N GLU A 137 18.44 14.82 23.87
CA GLU A 137 18.68 13.79 24.89
C GLU A 137 17.43 13.69 25.79
N ASP A 138 16.91 12.47 25.89
CA ASP A 138 16.06 11.96 26.97
C ASP A 138 14.57 12.34 27.06
N GLU A 139 13.75 12.03 26.04
CA GLU A 139 12.28 11.82 26.25
C GLU A 139 11.68 10.64 25.42
N GLU A 140 12.46 9.61 25.04
CA GLU A 140 11.90 8.42 24.38
C GLU A 140 11.20 7.43 25.34
N ASP A 141 11.37 7.56 26.66
CA ASP A 141 11.05 6.48 27.62
C ASP A 141 9.69 6.56 28.34
N GLU A 142 8.92 7.66 28.27
CA GLU A 142 7.64 7.76 29.01
C GLU A 142 6.38 7.36 28.21
N MET A 143 6.47 7.19 26.89
CA MET A 143 5.34 6.70 26.07
C MET A 143 5.32 5.18 25.85
N GLU A 144 6.32 4.45 26.36
CA GLU A 144 6.41 2.98 26.23
C GLU A 144 5.39 2.24 27.13
N ASN A 145 4.83 2.92 28.15
CA ASN A 145 3.95 2.29 29.13
C ASN A 145 2.45 2.61 28.99
N CYS A 146 2.01 3.07 27.81
CA CYS A 146 0.58 3.09 27.45
C CYS A 146 0.15 1.79 26.73
N SER A 147 0.45 0.66 27.36
CA SER A 147 -0.43 -0.52 27.39
C SER A 147 -0.96 -0.99 26.02
N VAL A 148 -0.07 -1.54 25.19
CA VAL A 148 -0.44 -2.37 24.01
C VAL A 148 -1.42 -3.51 24.39
N VAL A 149 -1.38 -3.96 25.64
CA VAL A 149 -2.19 -5.05 26.18
C VAL A 149 -3.58 -4.61 26.67
N ARG A 150 -3.76 -3.36 27.12
CA ARG A 150 -4.98 -2.90 27.84
C ARG A 150 -5.50 -1.51 27.44
N GLY A 151 -4.87 -0.84 26.46
CA GLY A 151 -5.25 0.50 26.02
C GLY A 151 -6.59 0.48 25.30
N GLN A 152 -7.46 1.45 25.57
CA GLN A 152 -8.61 1.73 24.72
C GLN A 152 -8.06 2.33 23.42
N PRO A 153 -8.39 1.86 22.20
CA PRO A 153 -9.16 0.69 21.74
C PRO A 153 -8.36 -0.63 21.58
N ARG A 154 -9.04 -1.76 21.33
CA ARG A 154 -8.48 -3.14 21.23
C ARG A 154 -7.52 -3.35 20.04
N TYR A 155 -6.37 -2.68 20.01
CA TYR A 155 -5.37 -2.79 18.95
C TYR A 155 -4.78 -4.20 18.86
N LEU A 156 -4.50 -4.85 20.00
CA LEU A 156 -3.93 -6.21 20.04
C LEU A 156 -4.82 -7.26 19.37
N LEU A 157 -6.14 -7.16 19.54
CA LEU A 157 -7.07 -8.09 18.88
C LEU A 157 -7.12 -7.84 17.36
N ARG A 158 -7.00 -6.58 16.93
CA ARG A 158 -6.95 -6.21 15.51
C ARG A 158 -5.65 -6.65 14.84
N THR A 159 -4.51 -6.54 15.54
CA THR A 159 -3.23 -7.02 15.03
C THR A 159 -3.19 -8.54 15.00
N LEU A 160 -3.69 -9.23 16.03
CA LEU A 160 -3.72 -10.69 16.08
C LEU A 160 -4.65 -11.29 15.01
N THR A 161 -5.81 -10.68 14.77
CA THR A 161 -6.68 -11.08 13.65
C THR A 161 -6.03 -10.82 12.29
N GLY A 162 -5.28 -9.72 12.12
CA GLY A 162 -4.47 -9.45 10.93
C GLY A 162 -3.36 -10.48 10.71
N ILE A 163 -2.58 -10.79 11.74
CA ILE A 163 -1.52 -11.81 11.71
C ILE A 163 -2.11 -13.18 11.38
N GLY A 164 -3.20 -13.56 12.03
CA GLY A 164 -3.88 -14.83 11.75
C GLY A 164 -4.31 -14.95 10.28
N LEU A 165 -4.88 -13.88 9.72
CA LEU A 165 -5.29 -13.85 8.31
C LEU A 165 -4.10 -14.01 7.34
N LEU A 166 -2.97 -13.34 7.63
CA LEU A 166 -1.75 -13.48 6.83
C LEU A 166 -1.16 -14.89 6.92
N ILE A 167 -1.18 -15.52 8.11
CA ILE A 167 -0.75 -16.92 8.27
C ILE A 167 -1.63 -17.84 7.42
N PHE A 168 -2.96 -17.70 7.49
CA PHE A 168 -3.87 -18.51 6.67
C PHE A 168 -3.63 -18.31 5.17
N GLN A 169 -3.34 -17.08 4.75
CA GLN A 169 -3.01 -16.79 3.35
C GLN A 169 -1.75 -17.56 2.90
N GLN A 170 -0.69 -17.57 3.70
CA GLN A 170 0.55 -18.30 3.38
C GLN A 170 0.40 -19.83 3.54
N CYS A 171 -0.31 -20.30 4.56
CA CYS A 171 -0.60 -21.72 4.81
C CYS A 171 -1.50 -22.36 3.74
N SER A 172 -2.21 -21.57 2.93
CA SER A 172 -2.91 -22.09 1.75
C SER A 172 -1.97 -22.80 0.75
N GLY A 173 -0.66 -22.61 0.89
CA GLY A 173 0.34 -23.31 0.09
C GLY A 173 0.43 -22.78 -1.34
N VAL A 174 -0.18 -21.64 -1.65
CA VAL A 174 -0.15 -21.03 -2.98
C VAL A 174 1.29 -20.80 -3.48
N ASN A 175 2.21 -20.39 -2.60
CA ASN A 175 3.62 -20.25 -2.97
C ASN A 175 4.26 -21.58 -3.38
N TYR A 176 3.90 -22.69 -2.72
CA TYR A 176 4.40 -24.01 -3.11
C TYR A 176 3.99 -24.35 -4.54
N PHE A 177 2.76 -24.03 -4.94
CA PHE A 177 2.32 -24.22 -6.33
C PHE A 177 3.14 -23.36 -7.31
N PHE A 178 3.40 -22.09 -7.01
CA PHE A 178 4.18 -21.22 -7.90
C PHE A 178 5.65 -21.63 -8.02
N PHE A 179 6.28 -22.17 -6.97
CA PHE A 179 7.69 -22.58 -7.04
C PHE A 179 7.90 -23.94 -7.70
N PHE A 180 6.96 -24.86 -7.56
CA PHE A 180 7.11 -26.26 -7.99
C PHE A 180 6.24 -26.65 -9.19
N GLU A 181 5.55 -25.69 -9.83
CA GLU A 181 4.72 -25.97 -11.00
C GLU A 181 5.51 -26.65 -12.13
N GLU A 182 6.67 -26.12 -12.51
CA GLU A 182 7.49 -26.65 -13.61
C GLU A 182 8.03 -28.06 -13.33
N GLN A 183 8.51 -28.30 -12.09
CA GLN A 183 9.03 -29.61 -11.69
C GLN A 183 7.93 -30.68 -11.68
N ARG A 184 6.69 -30.30 -11.41
CA ARG A 184 5.56 -31.24 -11.37
C ARG A 184 5.15 -31.74 -12.75
N TYR A 185 5.15 -30.89 -13.77
CA TYR A 185 4.82 -31.31 -15.14
C TYR A 185 5.86 -32.30 -15.68
N PHE A 186 7.13 -32.09 -15.36
CA PHE A 186 8.20 -33.05 -15.67
C PHE A 186 7.97 -34.44 -15.06
N TRP A 187 7.49 -34.55 -13.81
CA TRP A 187 7.16 -35.83 -13.18
C TRP A 187 5.87 -36.48 -13.70
N LEU A 188 4.94 -35.68 -14.23
CA LEU A 188 3.69 -36.18 -14.83
C LEU A 188 3.83 -36.59 -16.30
N GLY A 189 5.01 -36.37 -16.91
CA GLY A 189 5.29 -36.74 -18.30
C GLY A 189 4.50 -35.96 -19.34
N LEU A 190 4.12 -34.71 -19.01
CA LEU A 190 3.29 -33.80 -19.80
C LEU A 190 4.05 -32.53 -20.19
#